data_AF-A0A8T5Q574-F1
#
_entry.id   AF-A0A8T5Q574-F1
#
_cell.length_a   1.000
_cell.length_b   1.000
_cell.length_c   1.000
_cell.angle_alpha   90.00
_cell.angle_beta   90.00
_cell.angle_gamma   90.00
#
_symmetry.space_group_name_H-M   'P 1'
#
loop_
_entity.id
_entity.type
_entity.pdbx_description
1 polymer ?
#
loop_
_entity_poly.entity_id
_entity_poly.type
_entity_poly.pdbx_seq_one_letter_code
_entity_poly.pdbx_strand_id
1 'polypeptide(L)'
;MPDSEKPGNLEEQLRRLRIKKAGKGLENLEGLLRKVDPADRTGLDPRDVEATLRLVNSRVPLPKGCYHIDFGVTITPGGVLKIEAGTQIYLGPSAYILSAGSLIAHETEFVPSEPDVGWGNITLTGGEASGSILEHCTIKGGRGRQFIQGSEYFEAFPPEDIPACGTRGGALLIVDAKPTIRHCVIADSEAYSYGGGVALYFSDAVLEDNEITGNSAQWGGGMEICESDPALIRNIIKENVAVLSGGGINICPQSRPTLEENKIMYNKATGLEGGAGLGGGLYLSGETCRPVLVRNTIVGNIAIMGGGMYVLASNITKVAGNTIEGNKPDNIMRARTP
;
A
#
# COMPACT_ATOMS: atom_id res chain seq x y z
N MET A 1 -2.09 -36.90 -2.04
CA MET A 1 -2.06 -35.76 -2.98
C MET A 1 -3.49 -35.37 -3.27
N PRO A 2 -3.85 -34.11 -3.06
CA PRO A 2 -4.79 -33.42 -3.93
C PRO A 2 -4.07 -32.29 -4.67
N ASP A 3 -4.46 -32.11 -5.92
CA ASP A 3 -3.87 -31.20 -6.89
C ASP A 3 -3.86 -29.75 -6.41
N SER A 4 -2.67 -29.15 -6.49
CA SER A 4 -2.46 -27.71 -6.45
C SER A 4 -3.07 -27.09 -7.71
N GLU A 5 -4.27 -26.53 -7.61
CA GLU A 5 -4.75 -25.55 -8.59
C GLU A 5 -3.79 -24.36 -8.53
N LYS A 6 -2.93 -24.27 -9.55
CA LYS A 6 -2.11 -23.08 -9.79
C LYS A 6 -3.05 -21.87 -9.92
N PRO A 7 -2.81 -20.76 -9.21
CA PRO A 7 -3.56 -19.54 -9.47
C PRO A 7 -3.42 -19.19 -10.96
N GLY A 8 -4.57 -19.00 -11.60
CA GLY A 8 -4.67 -18.80 -13.04
C GLY A 8 -3.69 -17.75 -13.54
N ASN A 9 -2.96 -18.10 -14.58
CA ASN A 9 -1.93 -17.31 -15.22
C ASN A 9 -2.38 -15.83 -15.39
N LEU A 10 -1.70 -14.90 -14.70
CA LEU A 10 -1.90 -13.45 -14.81
C LEU A 10 -1.81 -12.97 -16.27
N GLU A 11 -1.02 -13.66 -17.09
CA GLU A 11 -0.89 -13.42 -18.53
C GLU A 11 -2.19 -13.72 -19.30
N GLU A 12 -2.96 -14.73 -18.88
CA GLU A 12 -4.30 -15.07 -19.43
C GLU A 12 -5.36 -14.05 -18.97
N GLN A 13 -5.19 -13.49 -17.76
CA GLN A 13 -6.04 -12.43 -17.21
C GLN A 13 -5.80 -11.08 -17.93
N LEU A 14 -4.54 -10.74 -18.24
CA LEU A 14 -4.16 -9.57 -19.03
C LEU A 14 -4.58 -9.68 -20.50
N ARG A 15 -4.60 -10.89 -21.08
CA ARG A 15 -5.02 -11.14 -22.47
C ARG A 15 -6.51 -10.87 -22.72
N ARG A 16 -7.33 -10.92 -21.66
CA ARG A 16 -8.79 -10.62 -21.70
C ARG A 16 -9.11 -9.13 -21.57
N LEU A 17 -8.17 -8.30 -21.10
CA LEU A 17 -8.28 -6.83 -21.03
C LEU A 17 -8.14 -6.14 -22.41
N ARG A 18 -8.74 -6.68 -23.47
CA ARG A 18 -8.85 -5.98 -24.77
C ARG A 18 -9.78 -4.76 -24.64
N ILE A 19 -9.35 -3.75 -23.90
CA ILE A 19 -9.83 -2.38 -24.02
C ILE A 19 -9.47 -1.96 -25.44
N LYS A 20 -10.49 -1.63 -26.24
CA LYS A 20 -10.32 -1.14 -27.61
C LYS A 20 -9.24 -0.08 -27.60
N LYS A 21 -8.17 -0.32 -28.36
CA LYS A 21 -7.10 0.63 -28.67
C LYS A 21 -7.72 2.02 -28.85
N ALA A 22 -7.52 2.93 -27.89
CA ALA A 22 -7.80 4.34 -28.12
C ALA A 22 -7.00 4.74 -29.37
N GLY A 23 -7.67 5.39 -30.31
CA GLY A 23 -7.14 5.68 -31.64
C GLY A 23 -5.78 6.35 -31.59
N LYS A 24 -4.97 6.11 -32.64
CA LYS A 24 -3.68 6.78 -32.84
C LYS A 24 -3.79 8.28 -32.58
N GLY A 25 -2.92 8.78 -31.71
CA GLY A 25 -2.60 10.20 -31.61
C GLY A 25 -2.67 10.71 -30.18
N LEU A 26 -1.51 10.82 -29.53
CA LEU A 26 -1.18 11.83 -28.50
C LEU A 26 0.30 11.65 -28.13
N GLU A 27 1.18 11.75 -29.15
CA GLU A 27 2.64 11.69 -28.98
C GLU A 27 3.23 12.98 -28.37
N ASN A 28 2.41 13.93 -27.90
CA ASN A 28 2.92 15.26 -27.51
C ASN A 28 2.14 15.93 -26.37
N LEU A 29 2.23 15.36 -25.16
CA LEU A 29 1.69 15.97 -23.94
C LEU A 29 2.49 17.21 -23.47
N GLU A 30 3.77 17.34 -23.82
CA GLU A 30 4.60 18.51 -23.47
C GLU A 30 4.07 19.83 -24.06
N GLY A 31 3.43 19.78 -25.23
CA GLY A 31 2.75 20.94 -25.84
C GLY A 31 1.35 21.22 -25.28
N LEU A 32 0.73 20.20 -24.69
CA LEU A 32 -0.61 20.23 -24.12
C LEU A 32 -0.57 20.82 -22.69
N LEU A 33 0.43 20.44 -21.90
CA LEU A 33 0.47 20.66 -20.45
C LEU A 33 1.14 21.98 -20.01
N ARG A 34 1.65 22.80 -20.94
CA ARG A 34 2.31 24.05 -20.58
C ARG A 34 1.29 25.18 -20.36
N LYS A 35 1.22 25.60 -19.09
CA LYS A 35 0.57 26.78 -18.50
C LYS A 35 -0.83 26.54 -17.92
N VAL A 36 -0.83 26.33 -16.61
CA VAL A 36 -1.91 26.83 -15.74
C VAL A 36 -1.28 27.85 -14.80
N ASP A 37 -0.99 29.03 -15.33
CA ASP A 37 -0.91 30.24 -14.50
C ASP A 37 -2.37 30.69 -14.27
N PRO A 38 -2.84 30.88 -13.03
CA PRO A 38 -4.21 31.34 -12.77
C PRO A 38 -4.56 32.68 -13.46
N ALA A 39 -3.57 33.42 -13.97
CA ALA A 39 -3.78 34.65 -14.75
C ALA A 39 -3.78 34.47 -16.28
N ASP A 40 -3.35 33.33 -16.83
CA ASP A 40 -3.13 33.15 -18.28
C ASP A 40 -3.94 31.95 -18.81
N ARG A 41 -5.21 32.20 -19.16
CA ARG A 41 -6.17 31.20 -19.69
C ARG A 41 -5.86 30.78 -21.14
N THR A 42 -4.67 30.27 -21.42
CA THR A 42 -4.37 29.66 -22.71
C THR A 42 -3.56 28.38 -22.52
N GLY A 43 -4.26 27.27 -22.25
CA GLY A 43 -3.64 25.95 -22.10
C GLY A 43 -4.66 24.88 -21.68
N LEU A 44 -5.29 24.25 -22.68
CA LEU A 44 -6.21 23.09 -22.64
C LEU A 44 -7.57 23.17 -21.94
N ASP A 45 -8.50 22.40 -22.51
CA ASP A 45 -9.78 22.04 -21.92
C ASP A 45 -9.53 21.03 -20.77
N PRO A 46 -10.02 21.28 -19.55
CA PRO A 46 -9.95 20.32 -18.44
C PRO A 46 -10.40 18.89 -18.80
N ARG A 47 -11.29 18.73 -19.80
CA ARG A 47 -11.75 17.44 -20.31
C ARG A 47 -10.66 16.61 -20.99
N ASP A 48 -9.67 17.24 -21.61
CA ASP A 48 -8.58 16.54 -22.31
C ASP A 48 -7.55 15.96 -21.32
N VAL A 49 -7.30 16.66 -20.21
CA VAL A 49 -6.44 16.20 -19.11
C VAL A 49 -7.10 15.03 -18.39
N GLU A 50 -8.40 15.13 -18.10
CA GLU A 50 -9.19 14.04 -17.50
C GLU A 50 -9.17 12.78 -18.38
N ALA A 51 -9.46 12.90 -19.68
CA ALA A 51 -9.46 11.76 -20.60
C ALA A 51 -8.10 11.05 -20.66
N THR A 52 -7.00 11.81 -20.58
CA THR A 52 -5.63 11.28 -20.61
C THR A 52 -5.27 10.56 -19.31
N LEU A 53 -5.66 11.12 -18.16
CA LEU A 53 -5.37 10.51 -16.85
C LEU A 53 -6.23 9.27 -16.57
N ARG A 54 -7.44 9.18 -17.12
CA ARG A 54 -8.26 7.96 -16.99
C ARG A 54 -7.55 6.72 -17.55
N LEU A 55 -6.78 6.86 -18.63
CA LEU A 55 -6.05 5.75 -19.25
C LEU A 55 -4.67 6.17 -19.78
N VAL A 56 -3.65 5.97 -18.96
CA VAL A 56 -2.24 6.20 -19.29
C VAL A 56 -1.65 4.97 -19.98
N ASN A 57 -1.61 5.00 -21.31
CA ASN A 57 -1.08 3.91 -22.15
C ASN A 57 0.24 4.23 -22.87
N SER A 58 0.82 5.38 -22.51
CA SER A 58 2.09 5.89 -23.01
C SER A 58 2.78 6.68 -21.91
N ARG A 59 3.89 7.36 -22.23
CA ARG A 59 4.57 8.22 -21.26
C ARG A 59 3.84 9.55 -21.13
N VAL A 60 3.22 9.76 -19.97
CA VAL A 60 2.47 10.96 -19.61
C VAL A 60 3.23 11.69 -18.50
N PRO A 61 3.87 12.85 -18.77
CA PRO A 61 4.28 13.75 -17.70
C PRO A 61 3.05 14.43 -17.12
N LEU A 62 2.92 14.53 -15.80
CA LEU A 62 1.96 15.38 -15.12
C LEU A 62 2.74 16.55 -14.51
N PRO A 63 2.56 17.79 -14.99
CA PRO A 63 3.35 18.93 -14.53
C PRO A 63 3.07 19.26 -13.09
N LYS A 64 3.95 20.08 -12.52
CA LYS A 64 3.71 20.66 -11.21
C LYS A 64 2.38 21.42 -11.19
N GLY A 65 1.52 21.08 -10.23
CA GLY A 65 0.24 21.77 -10.04
C GLY A 65 -0.60 21.18 -8.93
N CYS A 66 -1.83 21.68 -8.82
CA CYS A 66 -2.86 21.15 -7.93
C CYS A 66 -3.96 20.53 -8.79
N TYR A 67 -4.27 19.25 -8.56
CA TYR A 67 -5.22 18.47 -9.36
C TYR A 67 -6.31 17.90 -8.45
N HIS A 68 -7.56 18.03 -8.88
CA HIS A 68 -8.68 17.30 -8.28
C HIS A 68 -9.04 16.15 -9.19
N ILE A 69 -9.00 14.93 -8.66
CA ILE A 69 -9.29 13.70 -9.39
C ILE A 69 -10.40 12.97 -8.63
N ASP A 70 -11.57 12.86 -9.24
CA ASP A 70 -12.74 12.16 -8.67
C ASP A 70 -13.02 10.84 -9.42
N PHE A 71 -12.01 10.32 -10.12
CA PHE A 71 -12.11 9.13 -10.97
C PHE A 71 -10.89 8.22 -10.86
N GLY A 72 -11.02 6.99 -11.33
CA GLY A 72 -9.91 6.04 -11.43
C GLY A 72 -8.90 6.43 -12.52
N VAL A 73 -7.63 6.50 -12.15
CA VAL A 73 -6.48 6.63 -13.05
C VAL A 73 -5.92 5.25 -13.31
N THR A 74 -5.86 4.81 -14.57
CA THR A 74 -5.30 3.51 -14.94
C THR A 74 -4.05 3.67 -15.79
N ILE A 75 -2.91 3.16 -15.32
CA ILE A 75 -1.65 3.08 -16.08
C ILE A 75 -1.52 1.66 -16.61
N THR A 76 -1.63 1.48 -17.92
CA THR A 76 -1.59 0.15 -18.55
C THR A 76 -0.15 -0.36 -18.64
N PRO A 77 0.08 -1.66 -18.93
CA PRO A 77 1.39 -2.11 -19.38
C PRO A 77 1.90 -1.23 -20.55
N GLY A 78 3.18 -0.86 -20.51
CA GLY A 78 3.84 0.11 -21.39
C GLY A 78 3.57 1.58 -21.05
N GLY A 79 2.59 1.87 -20.20
CA GLY A 79 2.27 3.22 -19.73
C GLY A 79 3.22 3.69 -18.63
N VAL A 80 3.51 4.99 -18.63
CA VAL A 80 4.31 5.62 -17.57
C VAL A 80 3.67 6.94 -17.18
N LEU A 81 3.15 7.06 -15.96
CA LEU A 81 2.75 8.34 -15.40
C LEU A 81 3.91 8.91 -14.60
N LYS A 82 4.46 10.04 -15.04
CA LYS A 82 5.54 10.74 -14.35
C LYS A 82 5.02 12.05 -13.78
N ILE A 83 4.90 12.15 -12.47
CA ILE A 83 4.42 13.35 -11.77
C ILE A 83 5.63 14.22 -11.42
N GLU A 84 5.59 15.49 -11.79
CA GLU A 84 6.63 16.46 -11.46
C GLU A 84 6.60 16.84 -9.98
N ALA A 85 7.77 17.19 -9.44
CA ALA A 85 7.96 17.54 -8.04
C ALA A 85 7.14 18.76 -7.60
N GLY A 86 6.59 18.69 -6.39
CA GLY A 86 5.75 19.73 -5.80
C GLY A 86 4.30 19.72 -6.29
N THR A 87 3.81 18.57 -6.76
CA THR A 87 2.43 18.37 -7.22
C THR A 87 1.52 17.94 -6.08
N GLN A 88 0.33 18.51 -6.00
CA GLN A 88 -0.72 18.11 -5.07
C GLN A 88 -1.89 17.49 -5.83
N ILE A 89 -2.34 16.33 -5.38
CA ILE A 89 -3.43 15.57 -5.98
C ILE A 89 -4.48 15.32 -4.89
N TYR A 90 -5.60 16.03 -5.01
CA TYR A 90 -6.79 15.83 -4.21
C TYR A 90 -7.64 14.72 -4.83
N LEU A 91 -7.82 13.65 -4.10
CA LEU A 91 -8.49 12.43 -4.54
C LEU A 91 -9.88 12.36 -3.91
N GLY A 92 -10.91 12.33 -4.76
CA GLY A 92 -12.29 12.16 -4.31
C GLY A 92 -12.62 10.75 -3.81
N PRO A 93 -13.80 10.58 -3.19
CA PRO A 93 -14.26 9.27 -2.67
C PRO A 93 -14.23 8.12 -3.68
N SER A 94 -14.40 8.44 -4.97
CA SER A 94 -14.39 7.48 -6.08
C SER A 94 -13.02 7.30 -6.75
N ALA A 95 -12.01 8.07 -6.34
CA ALA A 95 -10.72 8.13 -6.99
C ALA A 95 -9.76 7.03 -6.52
N TYR A 96 -8.94 6.56 -7.44
CA TYR A 96 -7.87 5.60 -7.18
C TYR A 96 -6.82 5.66 -8.29
N ILE A 97 -5.65 5.09 -8.04
CA ILE A 97 -4.62 4.91 -9.06
C ILE A 97 -4.34 3.42 -9.19
N LEU A 98 -4.55 2.86 -10.37
CA LEU A 98 -4.22 1.47 -10.70
C LEU A 98 -3.10 1.46 -11.73
N SER A 99 -1.93 0.98 -11.35
CA SER A 99 -0.75 0.92 -12.22
C SER A 99 -0.34 -0.51 -12.50
N ALA A 100 -0.55 -0.93 -13.76
CA ALA A 100 0.10 -2.10 -14.34
C ALA A 100 1.35 -1.72 -15.17
N GLY A 101 1.53 -0.44 -15.49
CA GLY A 101 2.79 0.15 -15.94
C GLY A 101 3.53 0.83 -14.79
N SER A 102 4.33 1.87 -15.07
CA SER A 102 5.14 2.55 -14.04
C SER A 102 4.52 3.86 -13.57
N LEU A 103 4.41 4.04 -12.25
CA LEU A 103 4.10 5.31 -11.60
C LEU A 103 5.39 5.91 -11.02
N ILE A 104 5.80 7.07 -11.52
CA ILE A 104 6.99 7.79 -11.04
C ILE A 104 6.51 9.09 -10.41
N ALA A 105 6.59 9.20 -9.10
CA ALA A 105 6.20 10.39 -8.36
C ALA A 105 7.35 10.83 -7.43
N HIS A 106 7.63 12.12 -7.47
CA HIS A 106 8.62 12.77 -6.60
C HIS A 106 7.95 13.95 -5.91
N GLU A 107 8.18 14.17 -4.62
CA GLU A 107 7.65 15.34 -3.88
C GLU A 107 6.16 15.60 -4.17
N THR A 108 5.36 14.53 -4.17
CA THR A 108 3.95 14.55 -4.55
C THR A 108 3.07 14.24 -3.36
N GLU A 109 2.01 15.03 -3.18
CA GLU A 109 1.02 14.81 -2.14
C GLU A 109 -0.25 14.20 -2.75
N PHE A 110 -0.62 12.99 -2.29
CA PHE A 110 -1.87 12.32 -2.58
C PHE A 110 -2.72 12.39 -1.32
N VAL A 111 -3.74 13.25 -1.34
CA VAL A 111 -4.56 13.56 -0.17
C VAL A 111 -6.04 13.47 -0.53
N PRO A 112 -6.93 13.09 0.41
CA PRO A 112 -8.36 13.09 0.14
C PRO A 112 -8.87 14.52 -0.08
N SER A 113 -9.79 14.71 -1.03
CA SER A 113 -10.57 15.95 -1.10
C SER A 113 -11.59 16.06 0.04
N GLU A 114 -12.05 14.91 0.55
CA GLU A 114 -12.96 14.76 1.68
C GLU A 114 -12.30 13.88 2.76
N PRO A 115 -11.62 14.48 3.78
CA PRO A 115 -10.81 13.72 4.74
C PRO A 115 -11.55 12.64 5.53
N ASP A 116 -12.81 12.88 5.88
CA ASP A 116 -13.61 11.93 6.64
C ASP A 116 -13.99 10.70 5.79
N VAL A 117 -14.18 10.89 4.48
CA VAL A 117 -14.55 9.84 3.54
C VAL A 117 -13.32 9.10 3.04
N GLY A 118 -12.26 9.82 2.69
CA GLY A 118 -11.05 9.27 2.08
C GLY A 118 -11.21 9.02 0.57
N TRP A 119 -10.31 8.21 0.03
CA TRP A 119 -10.31 7.78 -1.38
C TRP A 119 -9.97 6.29 -1.45
N GLY A 120 -9.80 5.72 -2.65
CA GLY A 120 -9.37 4.34 -2.82
C GLY A 120 -7.92 4.12 -2.36
N ASN A 121 -7.08 3.63 -3.27
CA ASN A 121 -5.65 3.45 -3.01
C ASN A 121 -4.82 3.62 -4.28
N ILE A 122 -3.50 3.65 -4.12
CA ILE A 122 -2.56 3.38 -5.21
C ILE A 122 -2.32 1.87 -5.23
N THR A 123 -2.71 1.22 -6.32
CA THR A 123 -2.41 -0.18 -6.59
C THR A 123 -1.30 -0.29 -7.62
N LEU A 124 -0.19 -0.94 -7.27
CA LEU A 124 0.90 -1.29 -8.18
C LEU A 124 0.84 -2.79 -8.45
N THR A 125 0.62 -3.21 -9.69
CA THR A 125 0.36 -4.62 -10.00
C THR A 125 1.12 -5.11 -11.24
N GLY A 126 1.73 -6.28 -11.12
CA GLY A 126 2.44 -6.95 -12.22
C GLY A 126 3.86 -6.43 -12.47
N GLY A 127 4.63 -7.22 -13.22
CA GLY A 127 6.07 -7.05 -13.36
C GLY A 127 6.53 -5.65 -13.83
N GLU A 128 5.82 -5.02 -14.75
CA GLU A 128 6.16 -3.66 -15.24
C GLU A 128 5.93 -2.56 -14.19
N ALA A 129 5.04 -2.78 -13.22
CA ALA A 129 4.86 -1.88 -12.09
C ALA A 129 6.06 -1.86 -11.14
N SER A 130 7.00 -2.80 -11.28
CA SER A 130 8.31 -2.75 -10.61
C SER A 130 9.14 -1.53 -11.01
N GLY A 131 8.85 -0.90 -12.16
CA GLY A 131 9.45 0.38 -12.54
C GLY A 131 8.90 1.59 -11.78
N SER A 132 7.93 1.40 -10.88
CA SER A 132 7.34 2.49 -10.11
C SER A 132 8.28 2.96 -9.01
N ILE A 133 8.38 4.28 -8.88
CA ILE A 133 9.22 4.97 -7.90
C ILE A 133 8.37 6.03 -7.22
N LEU A 134 8.22 5.92 -5.90
CA LEU A 134 7.60 6.93 -5.05
C LEU A 134 8.66 7.47 -4.12
N GLU A 135 9.00 8.75 -4.25
CA GLU A 135 10.07 9.38 -3.49
C GLU A 135 9.64 10.73 -2.94
N HIS A 136 9.87 10.98 -1.64
CA HIS A 136 9.42 12.21 -0.98
C HIS A 136 7.89 12.46 -1.12
N CYS A 137 7.10 11.40 -1.28
CA CYS A 137 5.65 11.52 -1.43
C CYS A 137 4.94 11.51 -0.08
N THR A 138 3.82 12.22 0.01
CA THR A 138 2.85 12.07 1.10
C THR A 138 1.62 11.37 0.55
N ILE A 139 1.20 10.25 1.15
CA ILE A 139 0.05 9.46 0.74
C ILE A 139 -0.83 9.30 1.97
N LYS A 140 -1.99 9.97 1.97
CA LYS A 140 -2.86 10.05 3.15
C LYS A 140 -4.30 9.70 2.87
N GLY A 141 -5.01 9.19 3.87
CA GLY A 141 -6.48 9.06 3.83
C GLY A 141 -7.01 8.02 2.82
N GLY A 142 -6.17 7.07 2.40
CA GLY A 142 -6.62 5.99 1.54
C GLY A 142 -7.46 4.98 2.34
N ARG A 143 -8.57 4.51 1.77
CA ARG A 143 -9.49 3.55 2.40
C ARG A 143 -9.42 2.16 1.79
N GLY A 144 -8.48 1.96 0.86
CA GLY A 144 -8.38 0.76 0.05
C GLY A 144 -9.52 0.65 -0.95
N ARG A 145 -9.52 -0.42 -1.74
CA ARG A 145 -10.62 -0.73 -2.65
C ARG A 145 -11.26 -2.06 -2.29
N GLN A 146 -12.59 -2.13 -2.38
CA GLN A 146 -13.35 -3.35 -2.15
C GLN A 146 -12.98 -4.42 -3.17
N PHE A 147 -12.66 -5.62 -2.69
CA PHE A 147 -12.57 -6.81 -3.51
C PHE A 147 -13.94 -7.53 -3.45
N ILE A 148 -14.76 -7.42 -4.49
CA ILE A 148 -15.99 -8.20 -4.62
C ILE A 148 -15.63 -9.51 -5.31
N GLN A 149 -15.80 -10.64 -4.62
CA GLN A 149 -15.54 -11.96 -5.19
C GLN A 149 -16.53 -12.24 -6.33
N GLY A 150 -16.05 -12.25 -7.57
CA GLY A 150 -16.84 -12.62 -8.75
C GLY A 150 -17.43 -11.47 -9.57
N SER A 151 -17.11 -10.19 -9.31
CA SER A 151 -17.50 -9.08 -10.20
C SER A 151 -16.29 -8.45 -10.92
N GLU A 152 -16.39 -8.29 -12.24
CA GLU A 152 -15.37 -7.72 -13.13
C GLU A 152 -15.26 -6.17 -13.09
N TYR A 153 -15.81 -5.50 -12.07
CA TYR A 153 -15.82 -4.03 -11.96
C TYR A 153 -15.54 -3.59 -10.51
N PHE A 154 -14.56 -2.70 -10.33
CA PHE A 154 -14.27 -2.00 -9.08
C PHE A 154 -14.97 -0.64 -9.12
N GLU A 155 -16.22 -0.56 -8.66
CA GLU A 155 -16.92 0.73 -8.51
C GLU A 155 -16.86 1.24 -7.06
N ALA A 156 -16.94 2.57 -6.95
CA ALA A 156 -16.87 3.34 -5.73
C ALA A 156 -17.95 2.94 -4.72
N PHE A 157 -17.57 2.95 -3.43
CA PHE A 157 -18.38 2.86 -2.21
C PHE A 157 -19.83 2.34 -2.34
N PRO A 158 -20.17 1.15 -1.80
CA PRO A 158 -21.56 0.78 -1.60
C PRO A 158 -22.17 1.50 -0.36
N PRO A 159 -23.51 1.67 -0.34
CA PRO A 159 -24.24 2.28 0.78
C PRO A 159 -24.17 1.45 2.07
N GLU A 160 -24.41 2.12 3.20
CA GLU A 160 -24.11 1.79 4.62
C GLU A 160 -24.53 0.41 5.20
N ASP A 161 -25.03 -0.56 4.42
CA ASP A 161 -25.66 -1.79 4.94
C ASP A 161 -25.05 -3.13 4.46
N ILE A 162 -23.85 -3.13 3.87
CA ILE A 162 -23.09 -4.39 3.63
C ILE A 162 -21.93 -4.47 4.64
N PRO A 163 -21.87 -5.50 5.50
CA PRO A 163 -20.72 -5.66 6.37
C PRO A 163 -19.49 -5.94 5.51
N ALA A 164 -18.57 -4.96 5.48
CA ALA A 164 -17.17 -5.26 5.75
C ALA A 164 -16.48 -6.20 4.74
N CYS A 165 -16.23 -5.70 3.54
CA CYS A 165 -15.77 -6.45 2.38
C CYS A 165 -14.31 -6.14 1.99
N GLY A 166 -13.37 -6.89 2.58
CA GLY A 166 -12.14 -7.33 1.92
C GLY A 166 -11.12 -6.29 1.41
N THR A 167 -11.17 -5.02 1.82
CA THR A 167 -10.22 -4.03 1.32
C THR A 167 -8.79 -4.31 1.81
N ARG A 168 -7.82 -4.03 0.95
CA ARG A 168 -6.38 -4.26 1.19
C ARG A 168 -5.60 -3.02 0.79
N GLY A 169 -4.57 -2.69 1.58
CA GLY A 169 -3.66 -1.58 1.28
C GLY A 169 -4.41 -0.26 1.26
N GLY A 170 -4.65 0.31 2.45
CA GLY A 170 -5.46 1.54 2.59
C GLY A 170 -4.90 2.65 1.71
N ALA A 171 -3.60 2.94 1.83
CA ALA A 171 -2.88 3.83 0.91
C ALA A 171 -2.28 3.10 -0.29
N LEU A 172 -1.58 2.00 -0.04
CA LEU A 172 -0.78 1.29 -1.04
C LEU A 172 -1.08 -0.22 -1.04
N LEU A 173 -1.41 -0.74 -2.22
CA LEU A 173 -1.51 -2.17 -2.48
C LEU A 173 -0.50 -2.56 -3.57
N ILE A 174 0.43 -3.47 -3.25
CA ILE A 174 1.46 -3.93 -4.20
C ILE A 174 1.28 -5.43 -4.41
N VAL A 175 1.14 -5.83 -5.68
CA VAL A 175 0.87 -7.21 -6.07
C VAL A 175 1.78 -7.62 -7.23
N ASP A 176 2.57 -8.67 -7.07
CA ASP A 176 3.48 -9.16 -8.13
C ASP A 176 4.37 -8.05 -8.73
N ALA A 177 4.86 -7.14 -7.88
CA ALA A 177 5.66 -5.99 -8.29
C ALA A 177 6.78 -5.69 -7.29
N LYS A 178 7.83 -5.01 -7.76
CA LYS A 178 9.03 -4.68 -6.97
C LYS A 178 9.35 -3.17 -6.99
N PRO A 179 8.39 -2.30 -6.60
CA PRO A 179 8.60 -0.86 -6.64
C PRO A 179 9.62 -0.39 -5.60
N THR A 180 10.14 0.82 -5.80
CA THR A 180 10.94 1.54 -4.80
C THR A 180 10.11 2.64 -4.17
N ILE A 181 9.98 2.61 -2.84
CA ILE A 181 9.27 3.61 -2.05
C ILE A 181 10.22 4.15 -1.00
N ARG A 182 10.58 5.43 -1.08
CA ARG A 182 11.55 6.02 -0.15
C ARG A 182 11.24 7.44 0.28
N HIS A 183 11.59 7.77 1.51
CA HIS A 183 11.33 9.09 2.09
C HIS A 183 9.86 9.53 2.02
N CYS A 184 8.93 8.57 1.97
CA CYS A 184 7.51 8.85 1.88
C CYS A 184 6.85 8.87 3.27
N VAL A 185 5.75 9.61 3.38
CA VAL A 185 4.84 9.57 4.52
C VAL A 185 3.56 8.86 4.08
N ILE A 186 3.26 7.73 4.69
CA ILE A 186 2.05 6.94 4.45
C ILE A 186 1.23 6.98 5.73
N ALA A 187 0.16 7.78 5.74
CA ALA A 187 -0.51 8.10 6.98
C ALA A 187 -2.03 8.13 6.90
N ASP A 188 -2.66 7.98 8.07
CA ASP A 188 -4.09 8.16 8.27
C ASP A 188 -4.94 7.35 7.26
N SER A 189 -4.43 6.20 6.83
CA SER A 189 -5.08 5.31 5.88
C SER A 189 -5.70 4.11 6.60
N GLU A 190 -6.79 3.61 6.06
CA GLU A 190 -7.56 2.51 6.63
C GLU A 190 -7.80 1.43 5.59
N ALA A 191 -7.61 0.17 5.96
CA ALA A 191 -8.09 -0.96 5.19
C ALA A 191 -8.97 -1.81 6.09
N TYR A 192 -10.09 -2.30 5.59
CA TYR A 192 -10.96 -3.13 6.40
C TYR A 192 -10.25 -4.43 6.82
N SER A 193 -9.50 -5.08 5.92
CA SER A 193 -8.94 -6.40 6.19
C SER A 193 -7.43 -6.40 6.43
N TYR A 194 -6.63 -5.92 5.48
CA TYR A 194 -5.18 -6.15 5.50
C TYR A 194 -4.39 -4.91 5.09
N GLY A 195 -3.40 -4.52 5.90
CA GLY A 195 -2.45 -3.47 5.57
C GLY A 195 -3.09 -2.09 5.51
N GLY A 196 -3.27 -1.43 6.67
CA GLY A 196 -3.91 -0.12 6.73
C GLY A 196 -3.15 0.94 5.93
N GLY A 197 -1.83 0.95 6.04
CA GLY A 197 -0.96 1.77 5.19
C GLY A 197 -0.61 1.04 3.90
N VAL A 198 0.12 -0.07 4.04
CA VAL A 198 0.70 -0.82 2.93
C VAL A 198 0.31 -2.30 2.98
N ALA A 199 -0.05 -2.89 1.85
CA ALA A 199 -0.20 -4.34 1.73
C ALA A 199 0.65 -4.88 0.57
N LEU A 200 1.47 -5.89 0.87
CA LEU A 200 2.36 -6.55 -0.09
C LEU A 200 1.91 -8.01 -0.32
N TYR A 201 1.72 -8.37 -1.58
CA TYR A 201 1.42 -9.75 -2.00
C TYR A 201 2.32 -10.16 -3.16
N PHE A 202 3.06 -11.27 -3.01
CA PHE A 202 4.00 -11.73 -4.04
C PHE A 202 4.99 -10.64 -4.50
N SER A 203 5.42 -9.77 -3.58
CA SER A 203 6.06 -8.50 -3.93
C SER A 203 7.34 -8.26 -3.14
N ASP A 204 8.46 -8.10 -3.85
CA ASP A 204 9.78 -7.84 -3.26
C ASP A 204 10.10 -6.34 -3.34
N ALA A 205 9.24 -5.52 -2.74
CA ALA A 205 9.38 -4.07 -2.73
C ALA A 205 10.56 -3.60 -1.86
N VAL A 206 11.13 -2.44 -2.20
CA VAL A 206 12.09 -1.73 -1.34
C VAL A 206 11.38 -0.56 -0.67
N LEU A 207 11.28 -0.60 0.65
CA LEU A 207 10.75 0.49 1.47
C LEU A 207 11.89 1.02 2.35
N GLU A 208 12.35 2.23 2.05
CA GLU A 208 13.50 2.83 2.71
C GLU A 208 13.20 4.23 3.27
N ASP A 209 13.58 4.50 4.53
CA ASP A 209 13.45 5.83 5.14
C ASP A 209 12.01 6.42 5.09
N ASN A 210 10.98 5.57 5.13
CA ASN A 210 9.58 6.01 5.13
C ASN A 210 9.02 6.17 6.54
N GLU A 211 7.98 6.98 6.67
CA GLU A 211 7.12 7.06 7.86
C GLU A 211 5.75 6.47 7.56
N ILE A 212 5.41 5.35 8.21
CA ILE A 212 4.11 4.67 8.12
C ILE A 212 3.39 4.89 9.45
N THR A 213 2.42 5.79 9.50
CA THR A 213 1.87 6.30 10.77
C THR A 213 0.36 6.47 10.80
N GLY A 214 -0.28 6.19 11.95
CA GLY A 214 -1.71 6.45 12.13
C GLY A 214 -2.63 5.63 11.22
N ASN A 215 -2.14 4.52 10.66
CA ASN A 215 -2.94 3.67 9.78
C ASN A 215 -3.68 2.58 10.55
N SER A 216 -4.81 2.10 10.02
CA SER A 216 -5.65 1.11 10.69
C SER A 216 -6.09 -0.04 9.78
N ALA A 217 -6.11 -1.26 10.32
CA ALA A 217 -6.71 -2.43 9.66
C ALA A 217 -7.13 -3.53 10.63
N GLN A 218 -7.73 -4.63 10.14
CA GLN A 218 -7.87 -5.84 10.96
C GLN A 218 -6.52 -6.52 11.21
N TRP A 219 -5.71 -6.67 10.16
CA TRP A 219 -4.38 -7.27 10.22
C TRP A 219 -3.36 -6.30 9.61
N GLY A 220 -2.23 -6.10 10.29
CA GLY A 220 -1.18 -5.23 9.78
C GLY A 220 -1.65 -3.77 9.74
N GLY A 221 -1.83 -3.14 10.91
CA GLY A 221 -2.34 -1.76 10.99
C GLY A 221 -1.50 -0.82 10.14
N GLY A 222 -0.17 -0.90 10.27
CA GLY A 222 0.76 -0.21 9.38
C GLY A 222 0.94 -0.96 8.07
N MET A 223 1.30 -2.24 8.15
CA MET A 223 1.64 -3.04 6.97
C MET A 223 1.30 -4.52 7.08
N GLU A 224 0.84 -5.08 5.96
CA GLU A 224 0.70 -6.51 5.71
C GLU A 224 1.80 -6.99 4.75
N ILE A 225 2.46 -8.10 5.08
CA ILE A 225 3.42 -8.77 4.22
C ILE A 225 3.00 -10.23 4.04
N CYS A 226 2.62 -10.60 2.81
CA CYS A 226 2.15 -11.94 2.51
C CYS A 226 2.79 -12.52 1.24
N GLU A 227 3.36 -13.72 1.36
CA GLU A 227 4.11 -14.40 0.31
C GLU A 227 5.13 -13.48 -0.39
N SER A 228 5.79 -12.63 0.40
CA SER A 228 6.60 -11.50 -0.08
C SER A 228 7.92 -11.40 0.69
N ASP A 229 8.99 -10.99 0.00
CA ASP A 229 10.33 -10.85 0.58
C ASP A 229 10.86 -9.38 0.46
N PRO A 230 10.13 -8.37 0.99
CA PRO A 230 10.54 -6.97 0.87
C PRO A 230 11.75 -6.63 1.74
N ALA A 231 12.46 -5.57 1.34
CA ALA A 231 13.48 -4.92 2.15
C ALA A 231 12.89 -3.68 2.84
N LEU A 232 12.81 -3.73 4.18
CA LEU A 232 12.37 -2.62 5.03
C LEU A 232 13.59 -2.05 5.75
N ILE A 233 14.03 -0.87 5.34
CA ILE A 233 15.28 -0.26 5.80
C ILE A 233 15.00 1.12 6.39
N ARG A 234 15.39 1.35 7.65
CA ARG A 234 15.31 2.67 8.31
C ARG A 234 13.91 3.31 8.31
N ASN A 235 12.84 2.52 8.23
CA ASN A 235 11.49 3.05 8.29
C ASN A 235 11.08 3.35 9.74
N ILE A 236 10.18 4.32 9.89
CA ILE A 236 9.47 4.62 11.14
C ILE A 236 8.03 4.12 10.97
N ILE A 237 7.66 3.10 11.73
CA ILE A 237 6.33 2.49 11.71
C ILE A 237 5.72 2.74 13.09
N LYS A 238 4.83 3.72 13.20
CA LYS A 238 4.34 4.17 14.50
C LYS A 238 2.85 4.44 14.57
N GLU A 239 2.27 4.35 15.76
CA GLU A 239 0.89 4.76 16.03
C GLU A 239 -0.15 4.09 15.11
N ASN A 240 0.18 2.93 14.54
CA ASN A 240 -0.75 2.17 13.72
C ASN A 240 -1.56 1.21 14.58
N VAL A 241 -2.78 0.90 14.13
CA VAL A 241 -3.75 0.11 14.90
C VAL A 241 -4.24 -1.08 14.09
N ALA A 242 -4.04 -2.29 14.63
CA ALA A 242 -4.68 -3.49 14.13
C ALA A 242 -5.81 -3.91 15.08
N VAL A 243 -6.97 -4.27 14.55
CA VAL A 243 -8.06 -4.84 15.36
C VAL A 243 -7.68 -6.22 15.87
N LEU A 244 -7.03 -7.04 15.04
CA LEU A 244 -6.70 -8.43 15.36
C LEU A 244 -5.21 -8.61 15.64
N SER A 245 -4.32 -8.40 14.68
CA SER A 245 -2.89 -8.66 14.93
C SER A 245 -1.95 -7.86 14.06
N GLY A 246 -0.72 -7.65 14.55
CA GLY A 246 0.30 -6.89 13.85
C GLY A 246 -0.06 -5.41 13.83
N GLY A 247 -0.11 -4.76 14.99
CA GLY A 247 -0.43 -3.34 15.07
C GLY A 247 0.47 -2.51 14.13
N GLY A 248 1.77 -2.75 14.18
CA GLY A 248 2.73 -2.23 13.22
C GLY A 248 2.75 -3.04 11.94
N ILE A 249 3.22 -4.30 12.02
CA ILE A 249 3.40 -5.18 10.86
C ILE A 249 2.85 -6.58 11.16
N ASN A 250 2.05 -7.10 10.24
CA ASN A 250 1.73 -8.52 10.17
C ASN A 250 2.54 -9.19 9.05
N ILE A 251 3.16 -10.33 9.36
CA ILE A 251 3.96 -11.14 8.44
C ILE A 251 3.37 -12.54 8.35
N CYS A 252 2.84 -12.86 7.17
CA CYS A 252 2.18 -14.12 6.87
C CYS A 252 3.16 -15.26 6.53
N PRO A 253 2.65 -16.51 6.45
CA PRO A 253 3.42 -17.64 5.95
C PRO A 253 4.07 -17.35 4.58
N GLN A 254 5.14 -18.09 4.28
CA GLN A 254 5.93 -17.99 3.05
C GLN A 254 6.59 -16.62 2.80
N SER A 255 6.62 -15.73 3.79
CA SER A 255 7.27 -14.42 3.70
C SER A 255 8.64 -14.43 4.39
N ARG A 256 9.63 -13.76 3.80
CA ARG A 256 11.01 -13.63 4.31
C ARG A 256 11.49 -12.17 4.27
N PRO A 257 10.75 -11.22 4.85
CA PRO A 257 11.15 -9.81 4.79
C PRO A 257 12.45 -9.57 5.57
N THR A 258 13.25 -8.62 5.09
CA THR A 258 14.40 -8.09 5.81
C THR A 258 14.02 -6.79 6.49
N LEU A 259 14.09 -6.74 7.81
CA LEU A 259 13.88 -5.55 8.62
C LEU A 259 15.23 -5.11 9.19
N GLU A 260 15.74 -4.00 8.70
CA GLU A 260 17.00 -3.41 9.12
C GLU A 260 16.83 -1.97 9.59
N GLU A 261 17.29 -1.66 10.80
CA GLU A 261 17.33 -0.29 11.34
C GLU A 261 15.97 0.42 11.43
N ASN A 262 14.87 -0.34 11.45
CA ASN A 262 13.53 0.24 11.56
C ASN A 262 13.20 0.61 13.01
N LYS A 263 12.36 1.63 13.16
CA LYS A 263 11.73 2.01 14.43
C LYS A 263 10.26 1.63 14.39
N ILE A 264 9.86 0.63 15.17
CA ILE A 264 8.50 0.11 15.26
C ILE A 264 7.95 0.49 16.63
N MET A 265 7.16 1.56 16.71
CA MET A 265 6.89 2.24 17.97
C MET A 265 5.42 2.54 18.21
N TYR A 266 4.93 2.35 19.43
CA TYR A 266 3.58 2.80 19.82
C TYR A 266 2.43 2.26 18.94
N ASN A 267 2.65 1.13 18.27
CA ASN A 267 1.59 0.47 17.52
C ASN A 267 0.74 -0.39 18.45
N LYS A 268 -0.52 -0.61 18.06
CA LYS A 268 -1.50 -1.27 18.92
C LYS A 268 -2.22 -2.41 18.19
N ALA A 269 -2.26 -3.60 18.79
CA ALA A 269 -3.21 -4.66 18.44
C ALA A 269 -4.31 -4.71 19.51
N THR A 270 -5.54 -4.32 19.18
CA THR A 270 -6.59 -4.13 20.19
C THR A 270 -7.24 -5.42 20.66
N GLY A 271 -7.41 -6.38 19.74
CA GLY A 271 -8.31 -7.52 19.91
C GLY A 271 -9.78 -7.12 19.76
N LEU A 272 -10.63 -8.14 19.63
CA LEU A 272 -12.09 -8.05 19.83
C LEU A 272 -12.41 -8.55 21.25
N GLU A 273 -13.62 -8.28 21.76
CA GLU A 273 -14.07 -8.89 23.02
C GLU A 273 -13.97 -10.42 22.95
N GLY A 274 -13.16 -11.02 23.83
CA GLY A 274 -12.90 -12.47 23.85
C GLY A 274 -11.94 -12.97 22.77
N GLY A 275 -11.43 -12.10 21.88
CA GLY A 275 -10.46 -12.40 20.83
C GLY A 275 -9.03 -11.96 21.17
N ALA A 276 -8.06 -12.41 20.37
CA ALA A 276 -6.65 -12.18 20.64
C ALA A 276 -6.09 -11.02 19.78
N GLY A 277 -5.81 -9.89 20.44
CA GLY A 277 -4.97 -8.81 19.92
C GLY A 277 -3.50 -9.22 19.99
N LEU A 278 -2.89 -9.70 18.91
CA LEU A 278 -1.54 -10.28 18.95
C LEU A 278 -0.50 -9.38 18.28
N GLY A 279 0.69 -9.26 18.86
CA GLY A 279 1.82 -8.63 18.18
C GLY A 279 1.61 -7.14 17.95
N GLY A 280 1.76 -6.32 18.99
CA GLY A 280 1.51 -4.88 18.90
C GLY A 280 2.43 -4.21 17.90
N GLY A 281 3.73 -4.52 17.97
CA GLY A 281 4.72 -4.11 16.98
C GLY A 281 4.73 -5.06 15.77
N LEU A 282 5.06 -6.34 16.02
CA LEU A 282 5.19 -7.37 15.00
C LEU A 282 4.33 -8.59 15.33
N TYR A 283 3.59 -9.09 14.35
CA TYR A 283 2.98 -10.42 14.40
C TYR A 283 3.58 -11.30 13.29
N LEU A 284 4.15 -12.44 13.67
CA LEU A 284 4.76 -13.41 12.77
C LEU A 284 3.92 -14.69 12.79
N SER A 285 3.43 -15.13 11.63
CA SER A 285 2.55 -16.30 11.54
C SER A 285 3.07 -17.39 10.61
N GLY A 286 3.06 -18.63 11.10
CA GLY A 286 3.31 -19.86 10.35
C GLY A 286 4.77 -20.28 10.27
N GLU A 287 4.99 -21.58 10.06
CA GLU A 287 6.30 -22.25 10.06
C GLU A 287 7.23 -21.84 8.91
N THR A 288 6.64 -21.32 7.84
CA THR A 288 7.36 -20.87 6.64
C THR A 288 7.72 -19.39 6.69
N CYS A 289 7.22 -18.64 7.67
CA CYS A 289 7.58 -17.24 7.91
C CYS A 289 9.00 -17.17 8.50
N ARG A 290 9.89 -16.46 7.78
CA ARG A 290 11.34 -16.46 8.04
C ARG A 290 12.00 -15.08 7.97
N PRO A 291 11.55 -14.09 8.77
CA PRO A 291 12.07 -12.73 8.70
C PRO A 291 13.52 -12.64 9.19
N VAL A 292 14.23 -11.61 8.71
CA VAL A 292 15.54 -11.18 9.23
C VAL A 292 15.34 -9.89 10.01
N LEU A 293 15.72 -9.86 11.28
CA LEU A 293 15.59 -8.70 12.17
C LEU A 293 16.97 -8.23 12.61
N VAL A 294 17.42 -7.08 12.10
CA VAL A 294 18.74 -6.52 12.41
C VAL A 294 18.64 -5.05 12.81
N ARG A 295 19.21 -4.69 13.97
CA ARG A 295 19.32 -3.30 14.45
C ARG A 295 18.00 -2.53 14.53
N ASN A 296 16.87 -3.22 14.71
CA ASN A 296 15.56 -2.57 14.85
C ASN A 296 15.31 -2.13 16.29
N THR A 297 14.53 -1.07 16.45
CA THR A 297 14.02 -0.61 17.75
C THR A 297 12.52 -0.84 17.80
N ILE A 298 12.04 -1.71 18.70
CA ILE A 298 10.64 -2.09 18.87
C ILE A 298 10.20 -1.69 20.28
N VAL A 299 9.49 -0.56 20.41
CA VAL A 299 9.23 0.05 21.73
C VAL A 299 7.84 0.61 21.91
N GLY A 300 7.30 0.49 23.12
CA GLY A 300 6.03 1.12 23.48
C GLY A 300 4.80 0.55 22.77
N ASN A 301 4.95 -0.59 22.08
CA ASN A 301 3.85 -1.24 21.38
C ASN A 301 2.94 -1.99 22.36
N ILE A 302 1.64 -2.06 22.04
CA ILE A 302 0.61 -2.58 22.93
C ILE A 302 -0.18 -3.68 22.22
N ALA A 303 -0.39 -4.81 22.89
CA ALA A 303 -1.23 -5.89 22.42
C ALA A 303 -2.00 -6.52 23.59
N ILE A 304 -2.88 -7.48 23.32
CA ILE A 304 -3.35 -8.43 24.34
C ILE A 304 -2.23 -9.43 24.66
N MET A 305 -1.45 -9.85 23.66
CA MET A 305 -0.32 -10.77 23.81
C MET A 305 0.84 -10.38 22.89
N GLY A 306 2.07 -10.39 23.41
CA GLY A 306 3.27 -10.02 22.65
C GLY A 306 3.23 -8.57 22.17
N GLY A 307 3.26 -7.62 23.10
CA GLY A 307 3.24 -6.19 22.80
C GLY A 307 4.29 -5.78 21.77
N GLY A 308 5.55 -6.18 21.96
CA GLY A 308 6.61 -5.90 20.98
C GLY A 308 6.50 -6.82 19.78
N MET A 309 6.51 -8.13 20.02
CA MET A 309 6.41 -9.14 18.98
C MET A 309 5.64 -10.37 19.46
N TYR A 310 4.80 -10.93 18.61
CA TYR A 310 4.19 -12.24 18.80
C TYR A 310 4.60 -13.19 17.68
N VAL A 311 5.12 -14.36 18.02
CA VAL A 311 5.65 -15.36 17.09
C VAL A 311 4.81 -16.62 17.17
N LEU A 312 3.99 -16.89 16.16
CA LEU A 312 3.15 -18.08 16.03
C LEU A 312 3.81 -19.09 15.09
N ALA A 313 4.45 -20.12 15.66
CA ALA A 313 5.12 -21.19 14.92
C ALA A 313 6.20 -20.72 13.91
N SER A 314 6.56 -19.44 13.85
CA SER A 314 7.54 -18.90 12.89
C SER A 314 8.99 -19.01 13.34
N ASN A 315 9.90 -18.99 12.37
CA ASN A 315 11.33 -19.13 12.60
C ASN A 315 12.08 -17.89 12.10
N ILE A 316 12.52 -17.02 13.01
CA ILE A 316 13.27 -15.82 12.67
C ILE A 316 14.68 -16.22 12.25
N THR A 317 15.02 -15.97 10.98
CA THR A 317 16.27 -16.43 10.35
C THR A 317 17.50 -15.81 10.99
N LYS A 318 17.41 -14.53 11.38
CA LYS A 318 18.51 -13.80 12.03
C LYS A 318 17.95 -12.74 12.97
N VAL A 319 18.50 -12.67 14.18
CA VAL A 319 18.20 -11.64 15.19
C VAL A 319 19.53 -11.06 15.67
N ALA A 320 19.82 -9.80 15.36
CA ALA A 320 21.08 -9.17 15.75
C ALA A 320 20.91 -7.68 16.07
N GLY A 321 21.39 -7.23 17.23
CA GLY A 321 21.43 -5.80 17.58
C GLY A 321 20.07 -5.11 17.72
N ASN A 322 18.97 -5.86 17.88
CA ASN A 322 17.64 -5.27 18.06
C ASN A 322 17.43 -4.83 19.51
N THR A 323 16.71 -3.72 19.70
CA THR A 323 16.24 -3.23 21.00
C THR A 323 14.73 -3.47 21.08
N ILE A 324 14.25 -4.26 22.05
CA ILE A 324 12.83 -4.55 22.23
C ILE A 324 12.47 -4.29 23.70
N GLU A 325 11.86 -3.14 23.99
CA GLU A 325 11.63 -2.68 25.35
C GLU A 325 10.33 -1.88 25.53
N GLY A 326 9.85 -1.74 26.77
CA GLY A 326 8.70 -0.90 27.08
C GLY A 326 7.38 -1.30 26.40
N ASN A 327 7.28 -2.50 25.83
CA ASN A 327 6.06 -2.99 25.18
C ASN A 327 5.15 -3.69 26.20
N LYS A 328 3.84 -3.70 25.94
CA LYS A 328 2.82 -4.26 26.85
C LYS A 328 1.92 -5.30 26.17
N PRO A 329 1.57 -6.42 26.83
CA PRO A 329 2.01 -6.82 28.17
C PRO A 329 3.48 -7.26 28.22
N ASP A 330 3.98 -7.86 27.14
CA ASP A 330 5.33 -8.43 27.05
C ASP A 330 6.07 -7.91 25.82
N ASN A 331 7.39 -7.89 25.88
CA ASN A 331 8.23 -7.57 24.73
C ASN A 331 8.12 -8.62 23.62
N ILE A 332 8.13 -9.91 23.96
CA ILE A 332 8.06 -11.01 23.00
C ILE A 332 7.20 -12.14 23.57
N MET A 333 6.25 -12.64 22.79
CA MET A 333 5.54 -13.88 23.07
C MET A 333 5.76 -14.91 21.95
N ARG A 334 6.00 -16.17 22.32
CA ARG A 334 6.16 -17.29 21.37
C ARG A 334 5.12 -18.36 21.66
N ALA A 335 4.36 -18.76 20.63
CA ALA A 335 3.43 -19.87 20.67
C ALA A 335 3.85 -20.95 19.66
N ARG A 336 3.72 -22.22 20.05
CA ARG A 336 3.86 -23.37 19.15
C ARG A 336 2.47 -23.82 18.72
N THR A 337 2.33 -24.27 17.48
CA THR A 337 1.17 -25.05 17.06
C THR A 337 1.15 -26.38 17.85
N PRO A 338 -0.02 -26.85 18.33
CA PRO A 338 -0.15 -28.10 19.06
C PRO A 338 0.40 -29.32 18.32
#